data_AF-A0A149QM72-F1
#
_entry.id   AF-A0A149QM72-F1
#
_cell.length_a   1.000
_cell.length_b   1.000
_cell.length_c   1.000
_cell.angle_alpha   90.00
_cell.angle_beta   90.00
_cell.angle_gamma   90.00
#
_symmetry.space_group_name_H-M   'P 1'
#
loop_
_entity.id
_entity.type
_entity.pdbx_description
1 polymer ?
#
loop_
_entity_poly.entity_id
_entity_poly.type
_entity_poly.pdbx_seq_one_letter_code
_entity_poly.pdbx_strand_id
1 'polypeptide(L)'
;MAWCRWAATALLLTSVVAAQLWWSVRPVPEQLAFHSIADNRFSQLRRQAVQFVEDRPRQGFQFVERHRDAELQVHCRGIPVLWLERRPHHLLLQVSLNAKQRAPAVVRLRALLQWQLEPLDYLEQVLAGVPEPVVLDRVLQILAGDLPVGARCGVP
;
A
#
# COMPACT_ATOMS: atom_id res chain seq x y z
N MET A 1 -5.89 -47.32 -0.77
CA MET A 1 -6.59 -46.28 -1.56
C MET A 1 -6.83 -44.98 -0.80
N ALA A 2 -7.22 -45.00 0.49
CA ALA A 2 -7.40 -43.77 1.28
C ALA A 2 -6.09 -42.96 1.46
N TRP A 3 -4.96 -43.65 1.68
CA TRP A 3 -3.67 -43.00 1.97
C TRP A 3 -3.17 -42.07 0.86
N CYS A 4 -3.30 -42.48 -0.41
CA CYS A 4 -2.91 -41.66 -1.56
C CYS A 4 -3.80 -40.42 -1.72
N ARG A 5 -5.09 -40.51 -1.36
CA ARG A 5 -6.03 -39.38 -1.41
C ARG A 5 -5.67 -38.30 -0.39
N TRP A 6 -5.27 -38.71 0.83
CA TRP A 6 -4.82 -37.79 1.88
C TRP A 6 -3.49 -37.10 1.54
N ALA A 7 -2.57 -37.81 0.88
CA ALA A 7 -1.32 -37.23 0.41
C ALA A 7 -1.56 -36.16 -0.68
N ALA A 8 -2.46 -36.44 -1.62
CA ALA A 8 -2.80 -35.50 -2.70
C ALA A 8 -3.49 -34.23 -2.16
N THR A 9 -4.41 -34.37 -1.20
CA THR A 9 -5.06 -33.20 -0.58
C THR A 9 -4.09 -32.38 0.26
N ALA A 10 -3.19 -33.02 1.00
CA ALA A 10 -2.15 -32.32 1.76
C ALA A 10 -1.23 -31.49 0.84
N LEU A 11 -0.80 -32.06 -0.29
CA LEU A 11 0.01 -31.36 -1.30
C LEU A 11 -0.74 -30.19 -1.99
N LEU A 12 -2.03 -30.35 -2.22
CA LEU A 12 -2.87 -29.27 -2.77
C LEU A 12 -3.04 -28.13 -1.76
N LEU A 13 -3.27 -28.44 -0.50
CA LEU A 13 -3.40 -27.43 0.55
C LEU A 13 -2.08 -26.69 0.80
N THR A 14 -0.94 -27.39 0.82
CA THR A 14 0.36 -26.74 0.99
C THR A 14 0.73 -25.86 -0.19
N SER A 15 0.42 -26.26 -1.43
CA SER A 15 0.67 -25.41 -2.60
C SER A 15 -0.22 -24.16 -2.63
N VAL A 16 -1.50 -24.27 -2.25
CA VAL A 16 -2.40 -23.11 -2.11
C VAL A 16 -1.91 -22.17 -1.00
N VAL A 17 -1.53 -22.71 0.16
CA VAL A 17 -1.00 -21.92 1.28
C VAL A 17 0.32 -21.26 0.90
N ALA A 18 1.22 -21.99 0.23
CA ALA A 18 2.48 -21.44 -0.25
C ALA A 18 2.26 -20.35 -1.30
N ALA A 19 1.34 -20.54 -2.24
CA ALA A 19 0.98 -19.51 -3.23
C ALA A 19 0.37 -18.26 -2.55
N GLN A 20 -0.48 -18.44 -1.54
CA GLN A 20 -1.08 -17.34 -0.77
C GLN A 20 -0.02 -16.56 0.03
N LEU A 21 0.94 -17.27 0.64
CA LEU A 21 2.07 -16.67 1.34
C LEU A 21 3.02 -15.94 0.39
N TRP A 22 3.27 -16.49 -0.81
CA TRP A 22 4.14 -15.85 -1.79
C TRP A 22 3.54 -14.59 -2.41
N TRP A 23 2.21 -14.51 -2.53
CA TRP A 23 1.53 -13.26 -2.91
C TRP A 23 1.39 -12.25 -1.77
N SER A 24 1.76 -12.63 -0.55
CA SER A 24 1.83 -11.73 0.62
C SER A 24 3.17 -10.98 0.71
N VAL A 25 4.05 -11.10 -0.28
CA VAL A 25 5.22 -10.24 -0.40
C VAL A 25 4.72 -8.80 -0.37
N ARG A 26 5.15 -8.02 0.64
CA ARG A 26 4.83 -6.59 0.68
C ARG A 26 5.27 -6.01 -0.65
N PRO A 27 4.36 -5.40 -1.42
CA PRO A 27 4.78 -4.72 -2.62
C PRO A 27 5.81 -3.69 -2.20
N VAL A 28 6.98 -3.71 -2.86
CA VAL A 28 7.95 -2.62 -2.71
C VAL A 28 7.16 -1.33 -2.95
N PRO A 29 7.22 -0.35 -2.04
CA PRO A 29 6.50 0.89 -2.23
C PRO A 29 7.28 1.85 -3.12
N GLU A 30 6.55 2.60 -3.94
CA GLU A 30 7.04 3.90 -4.39
C GLU A 30 6.94 4.86 -3.19
N GLN A 31 8.06 5.42 -2.76
CA GLN A 31 8.15 6.26 -1.57
C GLN A 31 8.58 7.67 -1.95
N LEU A 32 8.08 8.66 -1.20
CA LEU A 32 8.50 10.05 -1.27
C LEU A 32 8.59 10.59 0.15
N ALA A 33 9.66 11.33 0.43
CA ALA A 33 9.82 12.03 1.69
C ALA A 33 9.41 13.50 1.57
N PHE A 34 8.82 14.00 2.65
CA PHE A 34 8.32 15.35 2.81
C PHE A 34 8.86 15.93 4.11
N HIS A 35 8.89 17.25 4.24
CA HIS A 35 9.20 17.88 5.51
C HIS A 35 8.21 17.44 6.60
N SER A 36 8.70 17.41 7.85
CA SER A 36 7.85 17.10 9.00
C SER A 36 6.67 18.09 9.11
N ILE A 37 5.56 17.61 9.68
CA ILE A 37 4.34 18.39 9.84
C ILE A 37 3.85 18.34 11.30
N ALA A 38 3.19 19.42 11.72
CA ALA A 38 2.55 19.51 13.02
C ALA A 38 1.41 18.48 13.20
N ASP A 39 1.09 18.16 14.45
CA ASP A 39 0.11 17.13 14.82
C ASP A 39 -1.30 17.41 14.31
N ASN A 40 -1.70 18.68 14.29
CA ASN A 40 -2.99 19.07 13.73
C ASN A 40 -3.09 18.78 12.23
N ARG A 41 -2.00 19.02 11.46
CA ARG A 41 -1.92 18.70 10.03
C ARG A 41 -1.89 17.19 9.81
N PHE A 42 -1.14 16.43 10.61
CA PHE A 42 -1.17 14.97 10.51
C PHE A 42 -2.57 14.39 10.81
N SER A 43 -3.22 14.91 11.84
CA SER A 43 -4.61 14.56 12.18
C SER A 43 -5.60 14.89 11.06
N GLN A 44 -5.36 15.96 10.29
CA GLN A 44 -6.15 16.30 9.11
C GLN A 44 -5.96 15.27 7.99
N LEU A 45 -4.73 14.88 7.67
CA LEU A 45 -4.44 13.84 6.68
C LEU A 45 -5.06 12.49 7.10
N ARG A 46 -5.01 12.16 8.40
CA ARG A 46 -5.69 11.00 8.98
C ARG A 46 -7.19 11.02 8.71
N ARG A 47 -7.87 12.15 9.00
CA ARG A 47 -9.31 12.29 8.72
C ARG A 47 -9.63 12.12 7.23
N GLN A 48 -8.82 12.67 6.33
CA GLN A 48 -9.00 12.49 4.90
C GLN A 48 -8.87 11.02 4.47
N ALA A 49 -7.91 10.29 5.04
CA ALA A 49 -7.73 8.86 4.76
C ALA A 49 -8.90 8.02 5.30
N VAL A 50 -9.40 8.34 6.51
CA VAL A 50 -10.60 7.70 7.07
C VAL A 50 -11.82 7.97 6.19
N GLN A 51 -12.06 9.24 5.84
CA GLN A 51 -13.18 9.64 5.00
C GLN A 51 -13.13 8.96 3.62
N PHE A 52 -11.94 8.82 3.02
CA PHE A 52 -11.78 8.08 1.77
C PHE A 52 -12.30 6.63 1.86
N VAL A 53 -12.08 5.95 2.99
CA VAL A 53 -12.56 4.58 3.22
C VAL A 53 -14.06 4.57 3.51
N GLU A 54 -14.54 5.50 4.35
CA GLU A 54 -15.95 5.62 4.74
C GLU A 54 -16.87 5.95 3.56
N ASP A 55 -16.41 6.74 2.60
CA ASP A 55 -17.14 7.05 1.35
C ASP A 55 -17.27 5.82 0.42
N ARG A 56 -16.60 4.71 0.76
CA ARG A 56 -16.48 3.50 -0.09
C ARG A 56 -16.82 2.22 0.68
N PRO A 57 -17.95 2.18 1.42
CA PRO A 57 -18.35 0.99 2.15
C PRO A 57 -18.68 -0.08 1.10
N ARG A 58 -18.08 -1.27 1.19
CA ARG A 58 -18.16 -2.40 0.22
C ARG A 58 -17.11 -2.45 -0.89
N GLN A 59 -16.32 -1.41 -1.11
CA GLN A 59 -15.27 -1.46 -2.14
C GLN A 59 -13.99 -2.16 -1.69
N GLY A 60 -13.98 -2.77 -0.49
CA GLY A 60 -12.85 -3.55 0.03
C GLY A 60 -11.73 -2.72 0.67
N PHE A 61 -11.94 -1.41 0.83
CA PHE A 61 -11.01 -0.52 1.51
C PHE A 61 -11.12 -0.62 3.04
N GLN A 62 -9.98 -0.49 3.71
CA GLN A 62 -9.89 -0.49 5.17
C GLN A 62 -8.85 0.54 5.61
N PHE A 63 -9.15 1.26 6.68
CA PHE A 63 -8.18 2.14 7.35
C PHE A 63 -7.53 1.38 8.50
N VAL A 64 -6.20 1.41 8.58
CA VAL A 64 -5.42 0.74 9.63
C VAL A 64 -4.42 1.74 10.19
N GLU A 65 -4.43 1.92 11.50
CA GLU A 65 -3.45 2.73 12.23
C GLU A 65 -2.54 1.79 13.01
N ARG A 66 -1.27 1.71 12.61
CA ARG A 66 -0.29 0.82 13.26
C ARG A 66 0.27 1.43 14.51
N HIS A 67 0.65 2.72 14.43
CA HIS A 67 1.13 3.51 15.55
C HIS A 67 0.32 4.79 15.60
N ARG A 68 -0.25 5.05 16.78
CA ARG A 68 -1.13 6.20 16.99
C ARG A 68 -0.39 7.48 16.62
N ASP A 69 -1.00 8.27 15.75
CA ASP A 69 -0.48 9.57 15.30
C ASP A 69 0.92 9.52 14.64
N ALA A 70 1.35 8.32 14.21
CA ALA A 70 2.66 8.09 13.60
C ALA A 70 2.60 7.26 12.31
N GLU A 71 1.68 6.29 12.19
CA GLU A 71 1.59 5.45 11.00
C GLU A 71 0.13 5.15 10.64
N LEU A 72 -0.32 5.74 9.54
CA LEU A 72 -1.64 5.50 8.97
C LEU A 72 -1.52 4.74 7.66
N GLN A 73 -2.42 3.79 7.43
CA GLN A 73 -2.44 2.95 6.24
C GLN A 73 -3.85 2.81 5.69
N VAL A 74 -3.95 2.79 4.36
CA VAL A 74 -5.12 2.38 3.61
C VAL A 74 -4.82 1.03 2.98
N HIS A 75 -5.67 0.06 3.29
CA HIS A 75 -5.57 -1.31 2.82
C HIS A 75 -6.64 -1.56 1.77
N CYS A 76 -6.31 -2.40 0.80
CA CYS A 76 -7.25 -3.02 -0.11
C CYS A 76 -7.28 -4.52 0.16
N ARG A 77 -8.40 -5.04 0.67
CA ARG A 77 -8.58 -6.47 1.01
C ARG A 77 -7.43 -7.00 1.89
N GLY A 78 -7.01 -6.22 2.89
CA GLY A 78 -5.93 -6.57 3.82
C GLY A 78 -4.49 -6.34 3.32
N ILE A 79 -4.31 -5.85 2.08
CA ILE A 79 -2.98 -5.48 1.57
C ILE A 79 -2.80 -3.96 1.59
N PRO A 80 -1.73 -3.42 2.19
CA PRO A 80 -1.49 -1.98 2.20
C PRO A 80 -1.25 -1.46 0.78
N VAL A 81 -1.99 -0.41 0.42
CA VAL A 81 -1.91 0.23 -0.91
C VAL A 81 -1.44 1.68 -0.83
N LEU A 82 -1.63 2.33 0.31
CA LEU A 82 -1.07 3.64 0.63
C LEU A 82 -0.84 3.73 2.13
N TRP A 83 0.28 4.31 2.56
CA TRP A 83 0.51 4.59 3.96
C TRP A 83 1.39 5.82 4.13
N LEU A 84 1.17 6.52 5.24
CA LEU A 84 1.88 7.71 5.63
C LEU A 84 2.51 7.45 7.01
N GLU A 85 3.81 7.63 7.08
CA GLU A 85 4.61 7.36 8.26
C GLU A 85 5.36 8.62 8.68
N ARG A 86 5.23 8.98 9.95
CA ARG A 86 5.93 10.09 10.56
C ARG A 86 7.26 9.60 11.14
N ARG A 87 8.35 10.20 10.66
CA ARG A 87 9.70 10.03 11.21
C ARG A 87 10.09 11.29 12.00
N PRO A 88 11.16 11.23 12.82
CA PRO A 88 11.58 12.38 13.62
C PRO A 88 11.85 13.67 12.83
N HIS A 89 12.37 13.56 11.60
CA HIS A 89 12.79 14.71 10.80
C HIS A 89 12.00 14.91 9.50
N HIS A 90 11.24 13.90 9.08
CA HIS A 90 10.53 13.91 7.81
C HIS A 90 9.28 13.04 7.87
N LEU A 91 8.47 13.13 6.83
CA LEU A 91 7.25 12.36 6.66
C LEU A 91 7.40 11.51 5.40
N LEU A 92 7.12 10.21 5.50
CA LEU A 92 7.18 9.28 4.37
C LEU A 92 5.77 9.00 3.87
N LEU A 93 5.51 9.31 2.60
CA LEU A 93 4.33 8.82 1.90
C LEU A 93 4.74 7.69 0.99
N GLN A 94 4.08 6.55 1.16
CA GLN A 94 4.40 5.32 0.46
C GLN A 94 3.15 4.79 -0.23
N VAL A 95 3.31 4.33 -1.46
CA VAL A 95 2.24 3.71 -2.24
C VAL A 95 2.73 2.40 -2.77
N SER A 96 1.91 1.36 -2.62
CA SER A 96 2.21 0.07 -3.23
C SER A 96 2.45 0.25 -4.72
N LEU A 97 3.52 -0.35 -5.24
CA LEU A 97 3.79 -0.37 -6.68
C LEU A 97 2.53 -0.78 -7.48
N ASN A 98 1.83 -1.85 -7.08
CA ASN A 98 0.61 -2.30 -7.76
C ASN A 98 -0.68 -1.52 -7.42
N ALA A 99 -0.59 -0.38 -6.72
CA ALA A 99 -1.77 0.36 -6.28
C ALA A 99 -2.63 0.83 -7.45
N LYS A 100 -2.05 1.17 -8.60
CA LYS A 100 -2.82 1.61 -9.78
C LYS A 100 -3.74 0.51 -10.30
N GLN A 101 -3.29 -0.74 -10.32
CA GLN A 101 -4.07 -1.90 -10.77
C GLN A 101 -5.01 -2.39 -9.66
N ARG A 102 -4.54 -2.38 -8.40
CA ARG A 102 -5.25 -2.95 -7.25
C ARG A 102 -6.31 -2.02 -6.68
N ALA A 103 -6.03 -0.74 -6.62
CA ALA A 103 -6.86 0.26 -5.99
C ALA A 103 -6.73 1.61 -6.71
N PRO A 104 -7.28 1.76 -7.93
CA PRO A 104 -7.08 2.97 -8.75
C PRO A 104 -7.45 4.27 -8.02
N ALA A 105 -8.48 4.22 -7.15
CA ALA A 105 -8.93 5.36 -6.37
C ALA A 105 -7.86 5.89 -5.39
N VAL A 106 -6.93 5.04 -4.93
CA VAL A 106 -5.84 5.42 -4.02
C VAL A 106 -4.82 6.32 -4.70
N VAL A 107 -4.68 6.26 -6.03
CA VAL A 107 -3.81 7.20 -6.78
C VAL A 107 -4.29 8.63 -6.62
N ARG A 108 -5.61 8.85 -6.62
CA ARG A 108 -6.20 10.17 -6.39
C ARG A 108 -6.01 10.62 -4.94
N LEU A 109 -6.19 9.71 -3.98
CA LEU A 109 -5.90 10.00 -2.57
C LEU A 109 -4.44 10.40 -2.37
N ARG A 110 -3.49 9.65 -2.97
CA ARG A 110 -2.06 9.99 -2.95
C ARG A 110 -1.83 11.42 -3.42
N ALA A 111 -2.34 11.79 -4.59
CA ALA A 111 -2.16 13.13 -5.14
C ALA A 111 -2.74 14.24 -4.23
N LEU A 112 -3.90 13.98 -3.61
CA LEU A 112 -4.51 14.92 -2.65
C LEU A 112 -3.66 15.10 -1.39
N LEU A 113 -3.10 14.01 -0.84
CA LEU A 113 -2.22 14.09 0.33
C LEU A 113 -0.92 14.80 -0.03
N GLN A 114 -0.32 14.48 -1.18
CA GLN A 114 0.93 15.09 -1.66
C GLN A 114 0.81 16.60 -1.84
N TRP A 115 -0.30 17.09 -2.40
CA TRP A 115 -0.52 18.52 -2.60
C TRP A 115 -0.53 19.34 -1.29
N GLN A 116 -0.74 18.70 -0.14
CA GLN A 116 -0.77 19.38 1.15
C GLN A 116 0.58 19.34 1.88
N LEU A 117 1.60 18.72 1.27
CA LEU A 117 2.90 18.45 1.87
C LEU A 117 4.02 19.14 1.09
N GLU A 118 5.03 19.60 1.81
CA GLU A 118 6.24 20.18 1.19
C GLU A 118 7.25 19.05 0.92
N PRO A 119 7.60 18.76 -0.34
CA PRO A 119 8.54 17.70 -0.68
C PRO A 119 9.95 18.04 -0.21
N LEU A 120 10.70 17.02 0.22
CA LEU A 120 12.15 17.19 0.42
C LEU A 120 12.84 17.36 -0.94
N ASP A 121 13.95 18.09 -0.94
CA ASP A 121 14.79 18.18 -2.12
C ASP A 121 15.43 16.81 -2.48
N TYR A 122 16.04 16.72 -3.66
CA TYR A 122 16.61 15.45 -4.12
C TYR A 122 17.70 14.91 -3.17
N LEU A 123 18.57 15.78 -2.65
CA LEU A 123 19.65 15.36 -1.75
C LEU A 123 19.09 14.93 -0.39
N GLU A 124 18.14 15.67 0.15
CA GLU A 124 17.42 15.37 1.38
C GLU A 124 16.65 14.05 1.28
N GLN A 125 16.05 13.73 0.13
CA GLN A 125 15.40 12.43 -0.10
C GLN A 125 16.38 11.27 -0.05
N VAL A 126 17.54 11.43 -0.70
CA VAL A 126 18.62 10.42 -0.65
C VAL A 126 19.11 10.24 0.79
N LEU A 127 19.32 11.33 1.53
CA LEU A 127 19.72 11.30 2.95
C LEU A 127 18.64 10.71 3.86
N ALA A 128 17.36 10.85 3.51
CA ALA A 128 16.25 10.20 4.19
C ALA A 128 16.11 8.70 3.87
N GLY A 129 16.98 8.16 3.01
CA GLY A 129 16.96 6.75 2.60
C GLY A 129 15.80 6.41 1.66
N VAL A 130 15.23 7.41 0.99
CA VAL A 130 14.21 7.18 -0.04
C VAL A 130 14.91 6.63 -1.29
N PRO A 131 14.57 5.42 -1.75
CA PRO A 131 15.19 4.86 -2.94
C PRO A 131 14.80 5.71 -4.15
N GLU A 132 15.76 5.93 -5.06
CA GLU A 132 15.45 6.57 -6.34
C GLU A 132 14.35 5.77 -7.07
N PRO A 133 13.43 6.45 -7.77
CA PRO A 133 12.36 5.77 -8.50
C PRO A 133 12.95 4.86 -9.57
N VAL A 134 13.10 3.58 -9.27
CA VAL A 134 13.72 2.62 -10.19
C VAL A 134 12.76 2.40 -11.36
N VAL A 135 13.17 2.85 -12.55
CA VAL A 135 12.39 2.68 -13.80
C VAL A 135 12.05 1.21 -14.02
N LEU A 136 12.97 0.30 -13.65
CA LEU A 136 12.81 -1.15 -13.77
C LEU A 136 11.62 -1.68 -12.98
N ASP A 137 11.37 -1.21 -11.76
CA ASP A 137 10.24 -1.66 -10.93
C ASP A 137 8.90 -1.27 -11.55
N ARG A 138 8.86 -0.11 -12.22
CA ARG A 138 7.69 0.36 -12.96
C ARG A 138 7.44 -0.50 -14.20
N VAL A 139 8.50 -0.91 -14.89
CA VAL A 139 8.43 -1.83 -16.03
C VAL A 139 7.97 -3.22 -15.58
N LEU A 140 8.52 -3.74 -14.49
CA LEU A 140 8.13 -5.05 -13.95
C LEU A 140 6.64 -5.11 -13.56
N GLN A 141 6.05 -4.02 -13.07
CA GLN A 141 4.60 -3.97 -12.85
C GLN A 141 3.76 -4.01 -14.13
N ILE A 142 4.21 -3.36 -15.20
CA ILE A 142 3.52 -3.42 -16.50
C ILE A 142 3.53 -4.87 -16.99
N LEU A 143 4.60 -5.61 -16.70
CA LEU A 143 4.79 -7.00 -17.09
C LEU A 143 4.11 -8.02 -16.14
N ALA A 144 3.79 -7.65 -14.89
CA ALA A 144 3.28 -8.55 -13.86
C ALA A 144 1.85 -9.09 -14.10
N GLY A 145 1.22 -8.76 -15.23
CA GLY A 145 -0.08 -9.30 -15.63
C GLY A 145 -1.26 -8.76 -14.84
N ASP A 146 -2.47 -9.19 -15.22
CA ASP A 146 -3.72 -8.76 -14.59
C ASP A 146 -3.91 -9.37 -13.20
N LEU A 147 -4.26 -8.53 -12.22
CA LEU A 147 -4.66 -8.99 -10.88
C LEU A 147 -5.87 -9.92 -10.93
N PRO A 148 -5.92 -10.98 -10.09
CA PRO A 148 -7.06 -11.89 -10.04
C PRO A 148 -8.37 -11.17 -9.69
N VAL A 149 -9.47 -11.65 -10.24
CA VAL A 149 -10.83 -11.12 -9.99
C VAL A 149 -11.11 -11.16 -8.49
N GLY A 150 -11.48 -10.01 -7.91
CA GLY A 150 -11.73 -9.86 -6.47
C GLY A 150 -10.55 -9.34 -5.63
N ALA A 151 -9.32 -9.31 -6.19
CA ALA A 151 -8.17 -8.69 -5.51
C ALA A 151 -8.16 -7.15 -5.63
N ARG A 152 -8.97 -6.61 -6.56
CA ARG A 152 -9.12 -5.17 -6.78
C ARG A 152 -10.14 -4.56 -5.82
N CYS A 153 -9.87 -3.35 -5.38
CA CYS A 153 -10.79 -2.48 -4.66
C CYS A 153 -11.32 -1.39 -5.58
N GLY A 154 -12.54 -0.92 -5.30
CA GLY A 154 -13.22 0.09 -6.11
C GLY A 154 -14.16 -0.46 -7.19
N VAL A 155 -14.27 -1.79 -7.31
CA VAL A 155 -15.34 -2.43 -8.07
C VAL A 155 -16.55 -2.57 -7.14
N PRO A 156 -17.74 -2.07 -7.51
CA PRO A 156 -18.95 -2.17 -6.69
C PRO A 156 -19.46 -3.60 -6.56
#